data_AF-A0A7V4N278-F1
#
_entry.id   AF-A0A7V4N278-F1
#
_cell.length_a   1.000
_cell.length_b   1.000
_cell.length_c   1.000
_cell.angle_alpha   90.00
_cell.angle_beta   90.00
_cell.angle_gamma   90.00
#
_symmetry.space_group_name_H-M   'P 1'
#
loop_
_entity.id
_entity.type
_entity.pdbx_description
1 polymer ?
#
loop_
_entity_poly.entity_id
_entity_poly.type
_entity_poly.pdbx_seq_one_letter_code
_entity_poly.pdbx_strand_id
1 'polypeptide(L)' 'MVNESKIHLLIEFTKTIKTYWRGIVNYLKSKITAGVIEGINNKIQLTKIREEQEGIEISKTLFT' A
#
# COMPACT_ATOMS: atom_id res chain seq x y z
N MET A 1 20.89 -2.66 -30.17
CA MET A 1 19.79 -2.14 -29.30
C MET A 1 18.58 -3.07 -29.38
N VAL A 2 17.68 -3.14 -28.37
CA VAL A 2 16.57 -4.13 -28.35
C VAL A 2 15.67 -4.09 -29.60
N ASN A 3 15.57 -2.94 -30.26
CA ASN A 3 14.87 -2.77 -31.53
C ASN A 3 15.51 -3.51 -32.72
N GLU A 4 16.75 -3.98 -32.60
CA GLU A 4 17.44 -4.84 -33.57
C GLU A 4 17.14 -6.33 -33.32
N SER A 5 16.58 -6.68 -32.16
CA SER A 5 16.22 -8.06 -31.85
C SER A 5 14.95 -8.42 -32.61
N LYS A 6 15.03 -9.38 -33.54
CA LYS A 6 13.88 -9.91 -34.30
C LYS A 6 12.89 -10.73 -33.45
N ILE A 7 13.14 -10.83 -32.14
CA ILE A 7 12.32 -11.58 -31.20
C ILE A 7 11.21 -10.67 -30.69
N HIS A 8 10.02 -10.81 -31.27
CA HIS A 8 8.85 -10.00 -30.98
C HIS A 8 8.54 -9.91 -29.48
N LEU A 9 8.62 -11.03 -28.77
CA LEU A 9 8.41 -11.12 -27.32
C LEU A 9 9.36 -10.22 -26.53
N LEU A 10 10.62 -10.08 -26.95
CA LEU A 10 11.60 -9.24 -26.26
C LEU A 10 11.32 -7.74 -26.46
N ILE A 11 10.83 -7.37 -27.65
CA ILE A 11 10.39 -6.01 -27.94
C ILE A 11 9.16 -5.65 -27.09
N GLU A 12 8.16 -6.52 -27.03
CA GLU A 12 6.95 -6.28 -26.21
C GLU A 12 7.25 -6.24 -24.71
N PHE A 13 8.11 -7.14 -24.25
CA PHE A 13 8.57 -7.15 -22.86
C PHE A 13 9.24 -5.83 -22.48
N THR A 14 10.16 -5.34 -23.30
CA THR A 14 10.85 -4.06 -23.01
C THR A 14 9.95 -2.85 -23.14
N LYS A 15 8.96 -2.86 -24.03
CA LYS A 15 7.89 -1.84 -24.06
C LYS A 15 7.11 -1.84 -22.75
N THR A 16 6.72 -3.01 -22.27
CA THR A 16 5.97 -3.17 -21.02
C THR A 16 6.76 -2.63 -19.82
N ILE A 17 8.03 -3.00 -19.70
CA ILE A 17 8.90 -2.47 -18.65
C ILE A 17 9.02 -0.95 -18.73
N LYS A 18 9.21 -0.39 -19.93
CA LYS A 18 9.31 1.07 -20.12
C LYS A 18 8.03 1.79 -19.72
N THR A 19 6.87 1.27 -20.10
CA THR A 19 5.56 1.84 -19.75
C THR A 19 5.36 1.92 -18.24
N TYR A 20 5.76 0.89 -17.50
CA TYR A 20 5.54 0.81 -16.05
C TYR A 20 6.78 1.14 -15.20
N TRP A 21 7.85 1.65 -15.81
CA TRP A 21 9.14 1.89 -15.15
C TRP A 21 9.03 2.71 -13.87
N ARG A 22 8.20 3.77 -13.89
CA ARG A 22 7.98 4.62 -12.72
C ARG A 22 7.34 3.85 -11.55
N GLY A 23 6.40 2.95 -11.84
CA GLY A 23 5.78 2.10 -10.83
C GLY A 23 6.76 1.09 -10.22
N ILE A 24 7.59 0.47 -11.06
CA ILE A 24 8.65 -0.47 -10.64
C ILE A 24 9.66 0.23 -9.74
N VAL A 25 10.17 1.40 -10.15
CA VAL A 25 11.13 2.17 -9.35
C VAL A 25 10.52 2.65 -8.04
N ASN A 26 9.26 3.11 -8.06
CA ASN A 26 8.57 3.51 -6.84
C ASN A 26 8.36 2.35 -5.88
N TYR A 27 8.03 1.15 -6.38
CA TYR A 27 7.88 -0.05 -5.57
C TYR A 27 9.21 -0.45 -4.91
N LEU A 28 10.31 -0.44 -5.66
CA LEU A 28 11.65 -0.75 -5.14
C LEU A 28 12.13 0.29 -4.11
N LYS A 29 11.76 1.56 -4.28
CA LYS A 29 12.15 2.65 -3.37
C LYS A 29 11.30 2.73 -2.11
N SER A 30 9.99 2.54 -2.24
CA SER A 30 9.06 2.82 -1.16
C SER A 30 9.21 1.84 0.01
N LYS A 31 9.70 0.61 -0.25
CA LYS A 31 9.70 -0.50 0.71
C LYS A 31 8.33 -0.68 1.40
N ILE A 32 7.26 -0.18 0.80
CA ILE A 32 5.90 -0.30 1.30
C ILE A 32 5.46 -1.71 0.91
N THR A 33 5.78 -2.67 1.78
CA THR A 33 5.24 -4.02 1.69
C THR A 33 3.79 -4.01 2.13
N ALA A 34 3.03 -5.05 1.76
CA ALA A 34 1.66 -5.23 2.25
C ALA A 34 1.60 -5.13 3.78
N GLY A 35 2.61 -5.68 4.49
CA GLY A 35 2.73 -5.58 5.94
C GLY A 35 2.88 -4.14 6.49
N VAL A 36 3.48 -3.21 5.74
CA VAL A 36 3.53 -1.78 6.14
C VAL A 36 2.14 -1.14 6.01
N ILE A 37 1.42 -1.44 4.93
CA ILE A 37 0.05 -0.94 4.70
C ILE A 37 -0.91 -1.51 5.74
N GLU A 38 -0.82 -2.81 6.00
CA GLU A 38 -1.60 -3.50 7.03
C GLU A 38 -1.27 -2.98 8.43
N GLY A 39 0.01 -2.73 8.73
CA GLY A 39 0.43 -2.15 9.99
C GLY A 39 -0.15 -0.75 10.24
N ILE A 40 -0.20 0.09 9.20
CA ILE A 40 -0.85 1.42 9.28
C ILE A 40 -2.37 1.27 9.46
N ASN A 41 -3.00 0.38 8.69
CA ASN A 41 -4.44 0.13 8.78
C ASN A 41 -4.86 -0.34 10.18
N ASN A 42 -4.10 -1.26 10.78
CA ASN A 42 -4.36 -1.73 12.14
C ASN A 42 -4.22 -0.62 13.18
N LYS A 43 -3.21 0.27 13.06
CA LYS A 43 -3.07 1.41 13.98
C LYS A 43 -4.27 2.35 13.92
N ILE A 44 -4.77 2.65 12.72
CA ILE A 44 -5.94 3.52 12.54
C ILE A 44 -7.19 2.89 13.19
N GLN A 45 -7.41 1.58 12.98
CA GLN A 45 -8.56 0.89 13.57
C GLN A 45 -8.49 0.85 15.10
N LEU A 46 -7.31 0.59 15.67
CA LEU A 46 -7.12 0.57 17.12
C LEU A 46 -7.40 1.93 17.76
N THR A 47 -7.00 3.04 17.12
CA THR A 47 -7.32 4.38 17.61
C THR A 47 -8.82 4.64 17.63
N LYS A 48 -9.53 4.30 16.54
CA LYS A 48 -10.99 4.45 16.47
C LYS A 48 -11.71 3.67 17.57
N ILE A 49 -11.31 2.42 17.79
CA ILE A 49 -11.90 1.58 18.84
C ILE A 49 -11.67 2.23 20.21
N ARG A 50 -10.49 2.79 20.49
CA ARG A 50 -10.21 3.46 21.77
C ARG A 50 -11.08 4.68 21.98
N GLU A 51 -11.21 5.53 20.98
CA GLU A 51 -12.08 6.72 21.03
C GLU A 51 -13.55 6.34 21.29
N GLU A 52 -14.04 5.28 20.66
CA GLU A 52 -15.40 4.76 20.89
C GLU A 52 -15.59 4.17 22.30
N GLN A 53 -14.60 3.41 22.81
CA GLN A 53 -14.66 2.82 24.15
C GLN A 53 -14.62 3.89 25.24
N GLU A 54 -13.79 4.91 25.08
CA GLU A 54 -13.73 6.03 26.02
C GLU A 54 -15.10 6.70 26.14
N GLY A 55 -15.76 7.02 25.01
CA GLY A 55 -17.11 7.60 24.99
C GLY A 55 -18.18 6.74 25.69
N ILE A 56 -18.12 5.42 25.53
CA ILE A 56 -19.02 4.47 26.19
C ILE A 56 -18.81 4.49 27.72
N GLU A 57 -17.56 4.55 28.17
CA GLU A 57 -17.21 4.54 29.59
C GLU A 57 -17.65 5.83 30.31
N ILE A 58 -17.50 6.99 29.66
CA ILE A 58 -18.00 8.26 30.21
C ILE A 58 -19.52 8.24 30.33
N SER A 59 -20.22 7.74 29.29
CA SER A 59 -21.68 7.63 29.30
C SER A 59 -22.16 6.72 30.43
N LYS A 60 -21.56 5.53 30.60
CA LYS A 60 -21.89 4.63 31.72
C LYS A 60 -21.68 5.30 33.07
N THR A 61 -20.58 6.04 33.25
CA THR A 61 -20.27 6.74 34.50
C THR A 61 -21.26 7.88 34.80
N LEU A 62 -21.77 8.55 33.77
CA LEU A 62 -22.70 9.67 33.92
C LEU A 62 -24.17 9.24 34.14
N PHE A 63 -24.53 8.02 33.76
CA PHE A 63 -25.89 7.48 33.85
C PHE A 63 -26.06 6.35 34.90
N THR A 64 -25.05 6.10 35.74
CA THR A 64 -25.11 5.17 36.90
C THR A 64 -25.13 5.96 38.20
#